data_AF-X1S8H3-F1
#
_entry.id   AF-X1S8H3-F1
#
_cell.length_a   1.000
_cell.length_b   1.000
_cell.length_c   1.000
_cell.angle_alpha   90.00
_cell.angle_beta   90.00
_cell.angle_gamma   90.00
#
_symmetry.space_group_name_H-M   'P 1'
#
loop_
_entity.id
_entity.type
_entity.pdbx_description
1 polymer ?
#
loop_
_entity_poly.entity_id
_entity_poly.type
_entity_poly.pdbx_seq_one_letter_code
_entity_poly.pdbx_strand_id
1 'polypeptide(L)'
;MPRIEPFEKYSEKYEDWFERNEFVYKSEIQAIKELLPKMKKGIEIGVGSGRFAVPLGIKTGVDPSPRMREIAQQKGVKVIDAVAEELPFKNSQFELVLMVTTICFVDNLNLAFREAYRILKLGGYLIIGFVDKDSHLGKLYQQNKKKNVFYKIATFYSVKEVVY
;
A
#
# COMPACT_ATOMS: atom_id res chain seq x y z
N MET A 1 12.75 -5.40 -10.53
CA MET A 1 12.35 -6.65 -9.85
C MET A 1 11.75 -6.25 -8.53
N PRO A 2 10.53 -6.73 -8.20
CA PRO A 2 9.78 -6.24 -7.06
C PRO A 2 10.53 -6.49 -5.73
N ARG A 3 10.53 -5.50 -4.84
CA ARG A 3 11.32 -5.52 -3.61
C ARG A 3 10.59 -6.23 -2.46
N ILE A 4 10.31 -7.52 -2.64
CA ILE A 4 9.45 -8.31 -1.75
C ILE A 4 10.18 -9.05 -0.62
N GLU A 5 11.50 -9.26 -0.74
CA GLU A 5 12.26 -10.15 0.15
C GLU A 5 12.04 -9.89 1.66
N PRO A 6 12.01 -8.64 2.16
CA PRO A 6 11.77 -8.41 3.58
C PRO A 6 10.36 -8.83 4.02
N PHE A 7 9.35 -8.66 3.16
CA PHE A 7 7.96 -8.99 3.46
C PHE A 7 7.71 -10.50 3.39
N GLU A 8 8.38 -11.20 2.48
CA GLU A 8 8.42 -12.65 2.43
C GLU A 8 9.04 -13.25 3.69
N LYS A 9 10.25 -12.80 4.03
CA LYS A 9 11.06 -13.42 5.10
C LYS A 9 10.63 -13.02 6.51
N TYR A 10 10.08 -11.82 6.68
CA TYR A 10 9.76 -11.25 7.98
C TYR A 10 8.27 -10.90 8.13
N SER A 11 7.38 -11.66 7.47
CA SER A 11 5.92 -11.42 7.51
C SER A 11 5.36 -11.40 8.93
N GLU A 12 5.89 -12.23 9.84
CA GLU A 12 5.46 -12.23 11.25
C GLU A 12 5.85 -10.94 11.97
N LYS A 13 7.07 -10.42 11.73
CA LYS A 13 7.52 -9.14 12.28
C LYS A 13 6.73 -7.96 11.69
N TYR A 14 6.31 -8.08 10.43
CA TYR A 14 5.39 -7.13 9.80
C TYR A 14 4.05 -7.13 10.55
N GLU A 15 3.43 -8.30 10.75
CA GLU A 15 2.14 -8.40 11.45
C GLU A 15 2.23 -7.92 12.91
N ASP A 16 3.27 -8.31 13.63
CA ASP A 16 3.54 -7.92 15.02
C ASP A 16 3.71 -6.40 15.20
N TRP A 17 4.17 -5.67 14.17
CA TRP A 17 4.20 -4.21 14.23
C TRP A 17 2.80 -3.62 14.44
N PHE A 18 1.78 -4.15 13.77
CA PHE A 18 0.39 -3.67 13.90
C PHE A 18 -0.21 -3.98 15.27
N GLU A 19 0.18 -5.11 15.88
CA GLU A 19 -0.25 -5.47 17.23
C GLU A 19 0.39 -4.55 18.27
N ARG A 20 1.71 -4.30 18.18
CA ARG A 20 2.43 -3.44 19.13
C ARG A 20 2.10 -1.96 18.98
N ASN A 21 1.72 -1.53 17.78
CA ASN A 21 1.42 -0.13 17.47
C ASN A 21 -0.08 0.06 17.18
N GLU A 22 -0.95 -0.66 17.91
CA GLU A 22 -2.38 -0.71 17.67
C GLU A 22 -3.02 0.67 17.53
N PHE A 23 -2.67 1.63 18.39
CA PHE A 23 -3.23 2.99 18.33
C PHE A 23 -2.75 3.78 17.12
N VAL A 24 -1.50 3.61 16.68
CA VAL A 24 -0.98 4.24 15.46
C VAL A 24 -1.73 3.69 14.26
N TYR A 25 -1.81 2.36 14.15
CA TYR A 25 -2.53 1.67 13.09
C TYR A 25 -4.02 2.06 13.06
N LYS A 26 -4.71 2.10 14.20
CA LYS A 26 -6.11 2.55 14.27
C LYS A 26 -6.27 4.00 13.82
N SER A 27 -5.30 4.87 14.14
CA SER A 27 -5.31 6.26 13.69
C SER A 27 -5.15 6.37 12.17
N GLU A 28 -4.24 5.59 11.58
CA GLU A 28 -4.07 5.51 10.12
C GLU A 28 -5.34 5.01 9.43
N ILE A 29 -5.98 3.96 9.95
CA ILE A 29 -7.26 3.46 9.46
C ILE A 29 -8.35 4.53 9.53
N GLN A 30 -8.45 5.25 10.64
CA GLN A 30 -9.45 6.30 10.82
C GLN A 30 -9.24 7.44 9.83
N ALA A 31 -7.99 7.88 9.63
CA ALA A 31 -7.66 8.93 8.66
C ALA A 31 -8.06 8.52 7.23
N ILE A 32 -7.82 7.26 6.84
CA ILE A 32 -8.24 6.78 5.52
C ILE A 32 -9.77 6.71 5.43
N LYS A 33 -10.46 6.24 6.47
CA LYS A 33 -11.94 6.16 6.50
C LYS A 33 -12.61 7.51 6.28
N GLU A 34 -12.05 8.59 6.82
CA GLU A 34 -12.57 9.95 6.64
C GLU A 34 -12.49 10.43 5.18
N LEU A 35 -11.54 9.89 4.40
CA LEU A 35 -11.35 10.20 2.99
C LEU A 35 -12.04 9.19 2.06
N LEU A 36 -12.56 8.08 2.58
CA LEU A 36 -13.15 7.03 1.75
C LEU A 36 -14.44 7.53 1.09
N PRO A 37 -14.53 7.49 -0.26
CA PRO A 37 -15.78 7.80 -0.95
C PRO A 37 -16.78 6.65 -0.74
N LYS A 38 -18.07 6.96 -0.94
CA LYS A 38 -19.05 5.89 -1.17
C LYS A 38 -18.70 5.20 -2.48
N MET A 39 -18.28 3.94 -2.41
CA MET A 39 -17.83 3.16 -3.55
C MET A 39 -18.49 1.78 -3.55
N LYS A 40 -18.67 1.22 -4.75
CA LYS A 40 -19.07 -0.18 -4.95
C LYS A 40 -17.86 -1.07 -5.23
N LYS A 41 -16.81 -0.52 -5.83
CA LYS A 41 -15.66 -1.31 -6.28
C LYS A 41 -14.32 -0.59 -6.10
N GLY A 42 -13.62 -0.93 -5.02
CA GLY A 42 -12.25 -0.49 -4.74
C GLY A 42 -11.21 -1.61 -4.88
N ILE A 43 -9.95 -1.21 -5.04
CA ILE A 43 -8.78 -2.10 -5.03
C ILE A 43 -7.65 -1.49 -4.21
N GLU A 44 -6.89 -2.34 -3.50
CA GLU A 44 -5.62 -1.94 -2.88
C GLU A 44 -4.43 -2.45 -3.70
N ILE A 45 -3.50 -1.57 -4.06
CA ILE A 45 -2.24 -1.92 -4.72
C ILE A 45 -1.13 -2.02 -3.68
N GLY A 46 -0.45 -3.17 -3.64
CA GLY A 46 0.42 -3.53 -2.54
C GLY A 46 -0.40 -3.88 -1.29
N VAL A 47 -1.39 -4.76 -1.45
CA VAL A 47 -2.35 -5.10 -0.38
C VAL A 47 -1.69 -5.78 0.83
N GLY A 48 -0.47 -6.28 0.68
CA GLY A 48 0.28 -6.94 1.73
C GLY A 48 -0.55 -8.07 2.33
N SER A 49 -0.63 -8.09 3.66
CA SER A 49 -1.38 -9.07 4.45
C SER A 49 -2.85 -8.68 4.65
N GLY A 50 -3.35 -7.67 3.92
CA GLY A 50 -4.73 -7.19 4.00
C GLY A 50 -5.02 -6.31 5.22
N ARG A 51 -3.99 -5.76 5.88
CA ARG A 51 -4.15 -4.90 7.08
C ARG A 51 -5.02 -3.69 6.80
N PHE A 52 -4.92 -3.06 5.64
CA PHE A 52 -5.77 -1.92 5.30
C PHE A 52 -7.03 -2.35 4.54
N ALA A 53 -6.94 -3.23 3.54
CA ALA A 53 -8.09 -3.68 2.76
C ALA A 53 -9.26 -4.21 3.62
N VAL A 54 -8.98 -5.09 4.58
CA VAL A 54 -10.02 -5.79 5.37
C VAL A 54 -10.89 -4.81 6.18
N PRO A 55 -10.34 -3.97 7.09
CA PRO A 55 -11.14 -3.04 7.89
C PRO A 55 -11.76 -1.88 7.09
N LEU A 56 -11.25 -1.61 5.88
CA LEU A 56 -11.79 -0.60 4.96
C LEU A 56 -12.84 -1.17 4.00
N GLY A 57 -13.13 -2.48 4.08
CA GLY A 57 -14.13 -3.14 3.24
C GLY A 57 -13.69 -3.35 1.78
N ILE A 58 -12.41 -3.17 1.46
CA ILE A 58 -11.86 -3.43 0.13
C ILE A 58 -11.64 -4.93 -0.02
N LYS A 59 -12.24 -5.53 -1.05
CA LYS A 59 -12.25 -6.98 -1.25
C LYS A 59 -11.28 -7.48 -2.32
N THR A 60 -10.63 -6.57 -3.04
CA THR A 60 -9.69 -6.91 -4.12
C THR A 60 -8.36 -6.21 -3.86
N GLY A 61 -7.26 -6.90 -4.10
CA GLY A 61 -5.94 -6.31 -4.03
C GLY A 61 -4.94 -6.93 -4.99
N VAL A 62 -3.82 -6.26 -5.20
CA VAL A 62 -2.64 -6.82 -5.86
C VAL A 62 -1.45 -6.79 -4.92
N ASP A 63 -0.63 -7.83 -4.93
CA ASP A 63 0.65 -7.83 -4.24
C ASP A 63 1.61 -8.83 -4.92
N PRO A 64 2.89 -8.47 -5.17
CA PRO A 64 3.85 -9.39 -5.78
C PRO A 64 4.45 -10.42 -4.82
N SER A 65 4.19 -10.34 -3.51
CA SER A 65 4.71 -11.27 -2.49
C SER A 65 3.77 -12.48 -2.27
N PRO A 66 4.13 -13.71 -2.71
CA PRO A 66 3.37 -14.92 -2.41
C PRO A 66 2.93 -15.06 -0.94
N ARG A 67 3.84 -14.80 0.00
CA ARG A 67 3.56 -14.94 1.44
C ARG A 67 2.51 -13.93 1.91
N MET A 68 2.62 -12.68 1.49
CA MET A 68 1.68 -11.64 1.89
C MET A 68 0.30 -11.89 1.28
N ARG A 69 0.25 -12.30 0.00
CA ARG A 69 -1.00 -12.71 -0.67
C ARG A 69 -1.71 -13.82 0.09
N GLU A 70 -0.99 -14.86 0.52
CA GLU A 70 -1.56 -15.98 1.28
C GLU A 70 -2.25 -15.47 2.56
N ILE A 71 -1.59 -14.61 3.33
CA ILE A 71 -2.15 -14.04 4.57
C ILE A 71 -3.39 -13.19 4.29
N ALA A 72 -3.37 -12.36 3.25
CA ALA A 72 -4.52 -11.53 2.88
C ALA A 72 -5.70 -12.37 2.38
N GLN A 73 -5.44 -13.44 1.63
CA GLN A 73 -6.46 -14.38 1.14
C GLN A 73 -7.15 -15.11 2.30
N GLN A 74 -6.39 -15.53 3.32
CA GLN A 74 -6.96 -16.11 4.56
C GLN A 74 -7.89 -15.14 5.30
N LYS A 75 -7.69 -13.83 5.15
CA LYS A 75 -8.57 -12.77 5.69
C LYS A 75 -9.71 -12.37 4.75
N GLY A 76 -9.93 -13.10 3.66
CA GLY A 76 -11.05 -12.92 2.74
C GLY A 76 -10.83 -11.86 1.66
N VAL A 77 -9.59 -11.46 1.37
CA VAL A 77 -9.26 -10.57 0.25
C VAL A 77 -8.99 -11.40 -1.00
N LYS A 78 -9.60 -11.03 -2.14
CA LYS A 78 -9.21 -11.58 -3.44
C LYS A 78 -7.92 -10.90 -3.90
N VAL A 79 -6.80 -11.61 -3.80
CA VAL A 79 -5.48 -11.06 -4.16
C VAL A 79 -4.98 -11.63 -5.48
N ILE A 80 -4.50 -10.74 -6.36
CA ILE A 80 -3.89 -11.07 -7.65
C ILE A 80 -2.38 -10.87 -7.56
N ASP A 81 -1.62 -11.79 -8.15
CA ASP A 81 -0.17 -11.66 -8.32
C ASP A 81 0.13 -10.64 -9.43
N ALA A 82 0.60 -9.46 -9.04
CA ALA A 82 0.99 -8.39 -9.95
C ALA A 82 1.85 -7.36 -9.23
N VAL A 83 2.63 -6.61 -10.00
CA VAL A 83 3.34 -5.41 -9.54
C VAL A 83 2.49 -4.16 -9.82
N ALA A 84 2.78 -3.04 -9.14
CA ALA A 84 2.02 -1.81 -9.32
C ALA A 84 2.17 -1.21 -10.74
N GLU A 85 3.30 -1.50 -11.38
CA GLU A 85 3.73 -0.99 -12.68
C GLU A 85 3.11 -1.74 -13.87
N GLU A 86 2.45 -2.88 -13.63
CA GLU A 86 1.80 -3.68 -14.68
C GLU A 86 0.59 -4.43 -14.09
N LEU A 87 -0.57 -3.77 -14.10
CA LEU A 87 -1.79 -4.27 -13.48
C LEU A 87 -2.63 -5.07 -14.48
N PRO A 88 -3.04 -6.32 -14.16
CA PRO A 88 -3.80 -7.20 -15.06
C PRO A 88 -5.30 -6.88 -15.11
N PHE A 89 -5.62 -5.59 -15.19
CA PHE A 89 -6.99 -5.08 -15.27
C PHE A 89 -7.20 -4.31 -16.56
N LYS A 90 -8.44 -4.27 -17.03
CA LYS A 90 -8.84 -3.39 -18.12
C LYS A 90 -8.87 -1.95 -17.61
N ASN A 91 -8.92 -1.00 -18.55
CA ASN A 91 -9.07 0.41 -18.21
C ASN A 91 -10.40 0.65 -17.48
N SER A 92 -10.45 1.66 -16.59
CA SER A 92 -11.68 2.15 -15.99
C SER A 92 -12.54 1.10 -15.27
N GLN A 93 -11.91 0.22 -14.48
CA GLN A 93 -12.60 -0.87 -13.77
C GLN A 93 -12.91 -0.58 -12.30
N PHE A 94 -12.25 0.39 -11.67
CA PHE A 94 -12.34 0.68 -10.24
C PHE A 94 -12.77 2.11 -9.95
N GLU A 95 -13.50 2.30 -8.85
CA GLU A 95 -13.94 3.61 -8.35
C GLU A 95 -12.98 4.18 -7.30
N LEU A 96 -12.21 3.30 -6.65
CA LEU A 96 -11.15 3.63 -5.72
C LEU A 96 -9.91 2.76 -6.01
N VAL A 97 -8.75 3.39 -6.01
CA VAL A 97 -7.45 2.74 -5.84
C VAL A 97 -6.84 3.25 -4.54
N LEU A 98 -6.43 2.32 -3.68
CA LEU A 98 -5.74 2.59 -2.43
C LEU A 98 -4.28 2.12 -2.53
N MET A 99 -3.34 2.93 -2.05
CA MET A 99 -1.93 2.58 -1.88
C MET A 99 -1.48 3.00 -0.48
N VAL A 100 -1.27 2.06 0.45
CA VAL A 100 -0.81 2.39 1.81
C VAL A 100 0.60 1.86 2.03
N THR A 101 1.55 2.77 2.23
CA THR A 101 2.98 2.48 2.36
C THR A 101 3.57 1.69 1.19
N THR A 102 2.88 1.61 0.05
CA THR A 102 3.29 0.88 -1.16
C THR A 102 4.30 1.65 -2.01
N ILE A 103 4.09 2.95 -2.20
CA ILE A 103 4.89 3.78 -3.13
C ILE A 103 6.39 3.77 -2.79
N CYS A 104 6.71 3.50 -1.52
CA CYS A 104 8.08 3.42 -1.02
C CYS A 104 8.85 2.20 -1.56
N PHE A 105 8.17 1.21 -2.13
CA PHE A 105 8.73 -0.09 -2.51
C PHE A 105 8.58 -0.43 -4.00
N VAL A 106 7.87 0.41 -4.78
CA VAL A 106 7.76 0.24 -6.23
C VAL A 106 9.10 0.56 -6.91
N ASP A 107 9.36 -0.09 -8.05
CA ASP A 107 10.55 0.16 -8.86
C ASP A 107 10.41 1.43 -9.68
N ASN A 108 9.21 1.72 -10.19
CA ASN A 108 8.94 2.93 -10.97
C ASN A 108 7.63 3.59 -10.56
N LEU A 109 7.73 4.68 -9.78
CA LEU A 109 6.58 5.41 -9.27
C LEU A 109 5.70 6.00 -10.39
N ASN A 110 6.30 6.53 -11.45
CA ASN A 110 5.55 7.11 -12.57
C ASN A 110 4.74 6.04 -13.33
N LEU A 111 5.30 4.84 -13.53
CA LEU A 111 4.57 3.74 -14.14
C LEU A 111 3.45 3.23 -13.21
N ALA A 112 3.73 3.07 -11.92
CA ALA A 112 2.72 2.68 -10.94
C ALA A 112 1.52 3.65 -10.91
N PHE A 113 1.76 4.96 -10.97
CA PHE A 113 0.69 5.96 -11.03
C PHE A 113 -0.05 5.96 -12.37
N ARG A 114 0.65 5.74 -13.50
CA ARG A 114 0.00 5.58 -14.80
C ARG A 114 -0.94 4.38 -14.81
N GLU A 115 -0.54 3.25 -14.23
CA GLU A 115 -1.38 2.07 -14.12
C GLU A 115 -2.56 2.28 -13.17
N ALA A 116 -2.32 2.86 -11.99
CA ALA A 116 -3.38 3.23 -11.06
C ALA A 116 -4.43 4.15 -11.72
N TYR A 117 -3.98 5.15 -12.47
CA TYR A 117 -4.86 6.03 -13.25
C TYR A 117 -5.60 5.27 -14.35
N ARG A 118 -4.92 4.41 -15.11
CA ARG A 118 -5.50 3.63 -16.21
C ARG A 118 -6.66 2.76 -15.74
N ILE A 119 -6.54 2.11 -14.58
CA ILE A 119 -7.57 1.21 -14.05
C ILE A 119 -8.70 1.96 -13.33
N LEU A 120 -8.51 3.25 -12.99
CA LEU A 120 -9.52 4.09 -12.38
C LEU A 120 -10.55 4.55 -13.41
N LYS A 121 -11.82 4.53 -13.02
CA LYS A 121 -12.90 5.18 -13.76
C LYS A 121 -12.71 6.69 -13.76
N LEU A 122 -13.28 7.37 -14.75
CA LEU A 122 -13.41 8.82 -14.73
C LEU A 122 -14.16 9.26 -13.46
N GLY A 123 -13.57 10.20 -12.71
CA GLY A 123 -14.09 10.64 -11.40
C GLY A 123 -13.85 9.65 -10.26
N GLY A 124 -13.07 8.59 -10.48
CA GLY A 124 -12.59 7.70 -9.42
C GLY A 124 -11.52 8.35 -8.55
N TYR A 125 -11.24 7.74 -7.40
CA TYR A 125 -10.34 8.27 -6.39
C TYR A 125 -9.06 7.44 -6.30
N LEU A 126 -7.93 8.12 -6.21
CA LEU A 126 -6.65 7.53 -5.80
C LEU A 126 -6.30 8.05 -4.41
N ILE A 127 -6.24 7.16 -3.42
CA ILE A 127 -5.81 7.49 -2.07
C ILE A 127 -4.43 6.89 -1.83
N ILE A 128 -3.48 7.74 -1.44
CA ILE A 128 -2.09 7.34 -1.17
C ILE A 128 -1.75 7.69 0.28
N GLY A 129 -1.50 6.68 1.10
CA GLY A 129 -1.00 6.83 2.46
C GLY A 129 0.48 6.48 2.52
N PHE A 130 1.33 7.35 3.07
CA PHE A 130 2.74 7.08 3.28
C PHE A 130 3.30 8.00 4.36
N VAL A 131 4.47 7.63 4.92
CA VAL A 131 5.18 8.48 5.87
C VAL A 131 5.93 9.55 5.09
N ASP A 132 5.47 10.80 5.19
CA ASP A 132 6.15 11.96 4.59
C ASP A 132 7.57 12.08 5.14
N LYS A 133 8.56 12.07 4.24
CA LYS A 133 9.99 12.18 4.58
C LYS A 133 10.33 13.47 5.33
N ASP A 134 9.56 14.53 5.14
CA ASP A 134 9.80 15.84 5.78
C ASP A 134 9.18 15.95 7.18
N SER A 135 8.29 15.01 7.54
CA SER A 135 7.72 14.91 8.88
C SER A 135 8.77 14.53 9.93
N HIS A 136 8.47 14.78 11.21
CA HIS A 136 9.34 14.36 12.32
C HIS A 136 9.61 12.85 12.28
N LEU A 137 8.55 12.05 12.08
CA LEU A 137 8.66 10.59 11.99
C LEU A 137 9.46 10.14 10.76
N GLY A 138 9.22 10.76 9.59
CA GLY A 138 9.95 10.47 8.36
C GLY A 138 11.45 10.74 8.49
N LYS A 139 11.85 11.83 9.15
CA LYS A 139 13.26 12.13 9.45
C LYS A 139 13.88 11.09 10.38
N LEU A 140 13.15 10.67 11.42
CA LEU A 140 13.60 9.62 12.34
C LEU A 140 13.79 8.26 11.62
N TYR A 141 12.85 7.90 10.75
CA TYR A 141 12.94 6.66 9.96
C TYR A 141 14.08 6.69 8.95
N GLN A 142 14.35 7.84 8.33
CA GLN A 142 15.51 8.00 7.44
C GLN A 142 16.84 7.84 8.19
N GLN A 143 16.96 8.41 9.40
CA GLN A 143 18.16 8.24 10.23
C GLN A 143 18.43 6.78 10.62
N ASN A 144 17.35 6.01 10.86
CA ASN A 144 17.42 4.60 11.25
C ASN A 144 17.28 3.61 10.09
N LYS A 145 17.21 4.10 8.84
CA LYS A 145 16.87 3.34 7.65
C LYS A 145 17.71 2.06 7.50
N LYS A 146 19.03 2.15 7.69
CA LYS A 146 19.95 1.01 7.55
C LYS A 146 19.73 -0.09 8.60
N LYS A 147 19.12 0.22 9.74
CA LYS A 147 18.85 -0.73 10.83
C LYS A 147 17.49 -1.40 10.70
N ASN A 148 16.58 -0.84 9.90
CA ASN A 148 15.23 -1.37 9.73
C ASN A 148 15.18 -2.37 8.56
N VAL A 149 14.70 -3.58 8.83
CA VAL A 149 14.66 -4.68 7.86
C VAL A 149 13.78 -4.38 6.64
N PHE A 150 12.72 -3.58 6.80
CA PHE A 150 11.82 -3.17 5.73
C PHE A 150 12.33 -1.88 5.07
N TYR A 151 12.61 -0.83 5.85
CA TYR A 151 12.95 0.47 5.28
C TYR A 151 14.34 0.57 4.66
N LYS A 152 15.26 -0.37 4.92
CA LYS A 152 16.58 -0.38 4.27
C LYS A 152 16.50 -0.31 2.74
N ILE A 153 15.45 -0.89 2.15
CA ILE A 153 15.18 -0.90 0.69
C ILE A 153 14.14 0.14 0.24
N ALA A 154 13.56 0.92 1.16
CA ALA A 154 12.49 1.86 0.85
C ALA A 154 13.03 3.16 0.23
N THR A 155 12.27 3.76 -0.68
CA THR A 155 12.44 5.14 -1.09
C THR A 155 11.50 6.01 -0.26
N PHE A 156 12.00 7.10 0.32
CA PHE A 156 11.19 8.04 1.10
C PHE A 156 10.82 9.22 0.21
N TYR A 157 9.53 9.57 0.19
CA TYR A 157 8.97 10.68 -0.58
C TYR A 157 8.37 11.73 0.36
N SER A 158 8.34 12.97 -0.09
CA SER A 158 7.53 14.04 0.48
C SER A 158 6.20 14.15 -0.26
N VAL A 159 5.20 14.77 0.36
CA VAL A 159 3.93 15.07 -0.32
C VAL A 159 4.14 15.90 -1.59
N LYS A 160 5.09 16.85 -1.55
CA LYS A 160 5.43 17.69 -2.71
C LYS A 160 6.00 16.91 -3.89
N GLU A 161 6.68 15.79 -3.63
CA GLU A 161 7.21 14.91 -4.68
C GLU A 161 6.16 13.94 -5.22
N VAL A 162 4.98 13.83 -4.60
CA VAL A 162 3.95 12.87 -5.01
C VAL A 162 2.76 13.55 -5.70
N VAL A 163 2.41 14.78 -5.30
CA VAL A 163 1.19 15.49 -5.75
C VAL A 163 1.51 16.68 -6.67
N TYR A 164 2.63 16.62 -7.41
CA TYR A 164 3.05 17.71 -8.31
C TYR A 164 2.32 17.71 -9.65
#